data_AF-A0A7J8YSR9-F1
#
_entry.id   AF-A0A7J8YSR9-F1
#
_cell.length_a   1.000
_cell.length_b   1.000
_cell.length_c   1.000
_cell.angle_alpha   90.00
_cell.angle_beta   90.00
_cell.angle_gamma   90.00
#
_symmetry.space_group_name_H-M   'P 1'
#
loop_
_entity.id
_entity.type
_entity.pdbx_description
1 polymer ?
#
loop_
_entity_poly.entity_id
_entity_poly.type
_entity_poly.pdbx_seq_one_letter_code
_entity_poly.pdbx_strand_id
1 'polypeptide(L)'
;ERKLCDGIRDSNIEPICGRPLGLKFDTQTCLLYIAYAYFGILVVGSNGGTTIRLAISAEGVLFKFTNGLDIDTSTRMVYFTNSSILFQRMDANFLVSSSDRTGWLLKYNPYIRDVSVLYDGLAFPNWVALSANNSFILVNESEQLKMVFQIELE
;
A
#
# COMPACT_ATOMS: atom_id res chain seq x y z
N GLU A 1 5.08 -23.71 7.85
CA GLU A 1 4.52 -22.42 7.42
C GLU A 1 3.08 -22.52 6.92
N ARG A 2 2.73 -23.29 5.87
CA ARG A 2 1.32 -23.40 5.38
C ARG A 2 0.28 -23.87 6.41
N LYS A 3 0.65 -24.73 7.38
CA LYS A 3 -0.27 -25.14 8.46
C LYS A 3 -0.54 -24.04 9.49
N LEU A 4 0.38 -23.07 9.63
CA LEU A 4 0.22 -21.94 10.55
C LEU A 4 -0.61 -20.85 9.87
N CYS A 5 -0.26 -20.50 8.64
CA CYS A 5 -0.93 -19.47 7.85
C CYS A 5 -1.95 -20.09 6.89
N ASP A 6 -2.95 -20.78 7.44
CA ASP A 6 -4.00 -21.47 6.67
C ASP A 6 -5.21 -20.57 6.34
N GLY A 7 -5.25 -19.36 6.92
CA GLY A 7 -6.31 -18.37 6.72
C GLY A 7 -7.60 -18.66 7.48
N ILE A 8 -7.65 -19.69 8.33
CA ILE A 8 -8.89 -20.19 8.94
C ILE A 8 -8.93 -19.96 10.46
N ARG A 9 -7.80 -19.73 11.15
CA ARG A 9 -7.74 -20.05 12.59
C ARG A 9 -7.32 -19.02 13.63
N ASP A 10 -6.75 -17.87 13.32
CA ASP A 10 -6.49 -16.86 14.37
C ASP A 10 -6.22 -15.47 13.77
N SER A 11 -6.89 -14.42 14.25
CA SER A 11 -6.54 -13.04 13.91
C SER A 11 -5.18 -12.64 14.50
N ASN A 12 -4.78 -13.25 15.62
CA ASN A 12 -3.56 -12.90 16.34
C ASN A 12 -2.27 -13.27 15.60
N ILE A 13 -2.36 -14.18 14.62
CA ILE A 13 -1.21 -14.55 13.78
C ILE A 13 -1.15 -13.74 12.48
N GLU A 14 -2.10 -12.83 12.22
CA GLU A 14 -2.10 -12.00 11.00
C GLU A 14 -0.80 -11.20 10.82
N PRO A 15 -0.18 -10.61 11.86
CA PRO A 15 1.12 -9.93 11.70
C PRO A 15 2.26 -10.87 11.28
N ILE A 16 2.15 -12.17 11.59
CA ILE A 16 3.15 -13.19 11.24
C ILE A 16 2.89 -13.71 9.83
N CYS A 17 1.64 -14.00 9.50
CA CYS A 17 1.24 -14.55 8.22
C CYS A 17 1.12 -13.49 7.12
N GLY A 18 0.90 -12.24 7.52
CA GLY A 18 0.59 -11.11 6.69
C GLY A 18 -0.90 -11.02 6.32
N ARG A 19 -1.31 -9.82 5.84
CA ARG A 19 -2.54 -9.62 5.06
C ARG A 19 -2.30 -8.83 3.75
N PRO A 20 -2.34 -9.45 2.54
CA PRO A 20 -2.25 -8.68 1.29
C PRO A 20 -3.57 -7.94 1.07
N LEU A 21 -3.51 -6.64 0.77
CA LEU A 21 -4.69 -5.77 0.68
C LEU A 21 -4.82 -5.09 -0.70
N GLY A 22 -3.72 -4.57 -1.23
CA GLY A 22 -3.67 -3.95 -2.55
C GLY A 22 -2.96 -4.85 -3.54
N LEU A 23 -3.55 -5.06 -4.71
CA LEU A 23 -3.02 -5.92 -5.76
C LEU A 23 -3.15 -5.21 -7.11
N LYS A 24 -2.06 -5.14 -7.88
CA LYS A 24 -2.10 -4.61 -9.25
C LYS A 24 -1.11 -5.34 -10.14
N PHE A 25 -1.59 -5.76 -11.31
CA PHE A 25 -0.74 -6.29 -12.36
C PHE A 25 -0.10 -5.15 -13.15
N ASP A 26 1.20 -5.25 -13.38
CA ASP A 26 1.84 -4.61 -14.52
C ASP A 26 1.64 -5.53 -15.73
N THR A 27 0.74 -5.14 -16.63
CA THR A 27 0.35 -5.94 -17.80
C THR A 27 1.47 -6.07 -18.84
N GLN A 28 2.49 -5.21 -18.80
CA GLN A 28 3.61 -5.29 -19.73
C GLN A 28 4.69 -6.26 -19.25
N THR A 29 4.91 -6.36 -17.94
CA THR A 29 5.93 -7.25 -17.36
C THR A 29 5.35 -8.55 -16.80
N CYS A 30 4.02 -8.65 -16.71
CA CYS A 30 3.30 -9.74 -16.06
C CYS A 30 3.69 -9.93 -14.58
N LEU A 31 4.17 -8.87 -13.94
CA LEU A 31 4.46 -8.84 -12.51
C LEU A 31 3.20 -8.43 -11.72
N LEU A 32 2.95 -9.09 -10.60
CA LEU A 32 1.91 -8.71 -9.65
C LEU A 32 2.54 -7.97 -8.48
N TYR A 33 2.23 -6.68 -8.34
CA TYR A 33 2.61 -5.87 -7.19
C TYR A 33 1.58 -6.02 -6.08
N ILE A 34 2.07 -6.04 -4.85
CA ILE A 34 1.30 -6.35 -3.64
C ILE A 34 1.61 -5.29 -2.57
N ALA A 35 0.58 -4.57 -2.12
CA ALA A 35 0.61 -3.83 -0.87
C ALA A 35 0.22 -4.79 0.25
N TYR A 36 1.21 -5.13 1.08
CA TYR A 36 1.10 -6.17 2.07
C TYR A 36 1.17 -5.54 3.45
N ALA A 37 0.05 -5.52 4.18
CA ALA A 37 -0.17 -4.71 5.39
C ALA A 37 1.03 -4.56 6.32
N TYR A 38 1.74 -5.65 6.62
CA TYR A 38 2.84 -5.69 7.58
C TYR A 38 4.24 -5.74 6.94
N PHE A 39 4.32 -5.95 5.63
CA PHE A 39 5.55 -6.28 4.92
C PHE A 39 5.90 -5.29 3.81
N GLY A 40 5.12 -4.23 3.66
CA GLY A 40 5.37 -3.15 2.71
C GLY A 40 4.92 -3.50 1.30
N ILE A 41 5.71 -3.07 0.30
CA ILE A 41 5.46 -3.37 -1.11
C ILE A 41 6.29 -4.57 -1.53
N LEU A 42 5.61 -5.55 -2.14
CA LEU A 42 6.22 -6.75 -2.68
C LEU A 42 5.82 -6.91 -4.15
N VAL A 43 6.54 -7.79 -4.84
CA VAL A 43 6.22 -8.22 -6.20
C VAL A 43 6.38 -9.72 -6.34
N VAL A 44 5.58 -10.33 -7.21
CA VAL A 44 5.70 -11.73 -7.60
C VAL A 44 5.55 -11.88 -9.11
N GLY A 45 6.24 -12.86 -9.69
CA GLY A 45 6.12 -13.17 -11.11
C GLY A 45 4.78 -13.81 -11.48
N SER A 46 4.50 -13.89 -12.76
CA SER A 46 3.26 -14.47 -13.32
C SER A 46 2.98 -15.92 -12.88
N ASN A 47 4.02 -16.68 -12.56
CA ASN A 47 3.90 -18.06 -12.06
C ASN A 47 3.60 -18.14 -10.55
N GLY A 48 3.45 -16.99 -9.87
CA GLY A 48 3.34 -16.93 -8.41
C GLY A 48 4.64 -17.33 -7.72
N GLY A 49 4.52 -17.92 -6.53
CA GLY A 49 5.65 -18.40 -5.73
C GLY A 49 6.19 -17.35 -4.77
N THR A 50 7.52 -17.34 -4.60
CA THR A 50 8.20 -16.47 -3.63
C THR A 50 8.09 -15.01 -4.04
N THR A 51 7.63 -14.17 -3.11
CA THR A 51 7.56 -12.72 -3.29
C THR A 51 8.93 -12.07 -3.07
N ILE A 52 9.22 -11.01 -3.81
CA ILE A 52 10.38 -10.14 -3.60
C ILE A 52 9.89 -8.87 -2.92
N ARG A 53 10.53 -8.48 -1.82
CA ARG A 53 10.21 -7.24 -1.10
C ARG A 53 10.91 -6.06 -1.77
N LEU A 54 10.14 -5.05 -2.15
CA LEU A 54 10.59 -3.86 -2.85
C LEU A 54 10.88 -2.70 -1.89
N ALA A 55 9.97 -2.44 -0.94
CA ALA A 55 10.12 -1.36 0.02
C ALA A 55 9.41 -1.63 1.34
N ILE A 56 9.99 -1.15 2.45
CA ILE A 56 9.43 -1.25 3.82
C ILE A 56 9.47 0.07 4.60
N SER A 57 10.08 1.10 4.03
CA SER A 57 10.27 2.40 4.66
C SER A 57 10.44 3.48 3.60
N ALA A 58 10.15 4.70 4.00
CA ALA A 58 10.52 5.93 3.29
C ALA A 58 11.04 6.92 4.33
N GLU A 59 12.00 7.77 3.95
CA GLU A 59 12.53 8.83 4.83
C GLU A 59 12.98 8.35 6.23
N GLY A 60 13.49 7.12 6.31
CA GLY A 60 13.93 6.51 7.58
C GLY A 60 12.81 5.99 8.49
N VAL A 61 11.54 6.10 8.09
CA VAL A 61 10.37 5.62 8.84
C VAL A 61 9.83 4.34 8.22
N LEU A 62 9.64 3.31 9.05
CA LEU A 62 9.04 2.03 8.63
C LEU A 62 7.56 2.20 8.34
N PHE A 63 7.08 1.56 7.28
CA PHE A 63 5.66 1.40 7.03
C PHE A 63 5.05 0.51 8.12
N LYS A 64 3.91 0.92 8.66
CA LYS A 64 3.16 0.10 9.64
C LYS A 64 1.94 -0.57 9.02
N PHE A 65 1.38 0.05 7.98
CA PHE A 65 0.12 -0.40 7.40
C PHE A 65 0.01 0.01 5.92
N THR A 66 0.71 -0.68 5.03
CA THR A 66 0.50 -0.49 3.58
C THR A 66 -0.82 -1.09 3.11
N ASN A 67 -1.62 -0.36 2.34
CA ASN A 67 -3.00 -0.76 2.07
C ASN A 67 -3.34 -0.87 0.59
N GLY A 68 -3.50 0.26 -0.11
CA GLY A 68 -3.79 0.30 -1.53
C GLY A 68 -2.54 0.55 -2.37
N LEU A 69 -2.56 0.09 -3.62
CA LEU A 69 -1.59 0.51 -4.63
C LEU A 69 -2.22 0.57 -6.03
N ASP A 70 -1.60 1.37 -6.90
CA ASP A 70 -1.86 1.41 -8.33
C ASP A 70 -0.56 1.67 -9.09
N ILE A 71 -0.55 1.38 -10.39
CA ILE A 71 0.65 1.43 -11.23
C ILE A 71 0.37 2.31 -12.44
N ASP A 72 1.25 3.29 -12.67
CA ASP A 72 1.30 3.99 -13.94
C ASP A 72 1.84 3.03 -15.01
N THR A 73 0.99 2.62 -15.94
CA THR A 73 1.39 1.67 -16.99
C THR A 73 2.42 2.25 -17.97
N SER A 74 2.51 3.57 -18.14
CA SER A 74 3.47 4.20 -19.04
C SER A 74 4.87 4.29 -18.41
N THR A 75 4.95 4.72 -17.15
CA THR A 75 6.21 4.96 -16.44
C THR A 75 6.62 3.82 -15.50
N ARG A 76 5.73 2.88 -15.20
CA ARG A 76 5.85 1.80 -14.19
C ARG A 76 6.07 2.29 -12.76
N MET A 77 5.84 3.58 -12.50
CA MET A 77 5.85 4.09 -11.14
C MET A 77 4.70 3.47 -10.36
N VAL A 78 4.99 3.04 -9.13
CA VAL A 78 3.98 2.42 -8.26
C VAL A 78 3.58 3.44 -7.22
N TYR A 79 2.31 3.76 -7.16
CA TYR A 79 1.74 4.68 -6.17
C TYR A 79 1.00 3.86 -5.14
N PHE A 80 1.24 4.11 -3.85
CA PHE A 80 0.67 3.29 -2.79
C PHE A 80 0.43 4.09 -1.52
N THR A 81 -0.46 3.59 -0.67
CA THR A 81 -0.75 4.21 0.62
C THR A 81 -0.10 3.45 1.76
N ASN A 82 0.39 4.20 2.75
CA ASN A 82 0.65 3.71 4.09
C ASN A 82 -0.39 4.36 5.01
N SER A 83 -1.34 3.58 5.51
CA SER A 83 -2.52 4.04 6.24
C SER A 83 -2.19 4.72 7.57
N SER A 84 -1.06 4.39 8.20
CA SER A 84 -0.55 5.00 9.42
C SER A 84 0.94 4.70 9.57
N ILE A 85 1.71 5.59 10.20
CA ILE A 85 3.09 5.27 10.63
C ILE A 85 3.14 4.80 12.09
N LEU A 86 2.01 4.81 12.79
CA LEU A 86 1.89 4.47 14.21
C LEU A 86 1.19 3.12 14.40
N PHE A 87 0.11 2.90 13.67
CA PHE A 87 -0.80 1.77 13.87
C PHE A 87 -0.71 0.74 12.75
N GLN A 88 -1.00 -0.52 13.10
CA GLN A 88 -0.97 -1.63 12.15
C GLN A 88 -2.38 -2.01 11.71
N ARG A 89 -2.46 -2.99 10.80
CA ARG A 89 -3.74 -3.50 10.28
C ARG A 89 -4.66 -4.12 11.34
N MET A 90 -4.12 -4.63 12.44
CA MET A 90 -4.92 -5.09 13.59
C MET A 90 -5.71 -3.95 14.24
N ASP A 91 -5.19 -2.74 14.18
CA ASP A 91 -5.78 -1.54 14.78
C ASP A 91 -6.78 -0.85 13.82
N ALA A 92 -7.09 -1.45 12.67
CA ALA A 92 -7.93 -0.84 11.64
C ALA A 92 -9.29 -0.34 12.17
N ASN A 93 -9.91 -1.06 13.12
CA ASN A 93 -11.17 -0.63 13.73
C ASN A 93 -11.00 0.62 14.60
N PHE A 94 -9.87 0.72 15.31
CA PHE A 94 -9.55 1.90 16.11
C PHE A 94 -9.21 3.09 15.21
N LEU A 95 -8.49 2.85 14.10
CA LEU A 95 -8.09 3.89 13.15
C LEU A 95 -9.28 4.70 12.60
N VAL A 96 -10.46 4.08 12.43
CA VAL A 96 -11.70 4.73 11.96
C VAL A 96 -12.18 5.87 12.88
N SER A 97 -11.73 5.92 14.14
CA SER A 97 -12.11 7.00 15.08
C SER A 97 -10.92 7.52 15.90
N SER A 98 -9.69 7.33 15.41
CA SER A 98 -8.45 7.60 16.17
C SER A 98 -7.92 9.03 16.04
N SER A 99 -8.48 9.86 15.14
CA SER A 99 -7.91 11.14 14.72
C SER A 99 -6.47 11.06 14.19
N ASP A 100 -5.99 9.85 13.86
CA ASP A 100 -4.67 9.64 13.28
C ASP A 100 -4.60 10.23 11.87
N ARG A 101 -3.69 11.17 11.69
CA ARG A 101 -3.38 11.82 10.40
C ARG A 101 -1.96 11.58 9.97
N THR A 102 -1.38 10.43 10.33
CA THR A 102 -0.01 10.09 9.93
C THR A 102 0.06 9.27 8.64
N GLY A 103 -1.06 9.10 7.95
CA GLY A 103 -1.10 8.36 6.69
C GLY A 103 -0.40 9.09 5.54
N TRP A 104 0.14 8.30 4.61
CA TRP A 104 0.94 8.79 3.48
C TRP A 104 0.43 8.25 2.15
N LEU A 105 0.56 9.08 1.11
CA LEU A 105 0.64 8.66 -0.28
C LEU A 105 2.11 8.65 -0.70
N LEU A 106 2.57 7.53 -1.25
CA LEU A 106 3.96 7.32 -1.63
C LEU A 106 4.06 6.93 -3.10
N LYS A 107 5.26 7.14 -3.66
CA LYS A 107 5.67 6.71 -5.00
C LYS A 107 6.93 5.86 -4.89
N TYR A 108 6.88 4.64 -5.42
CA TYR A 108 8.03 3.78 -5.61
C TYR A 108 8.48 3.81 -7.08
N ASN A 109 9.77 4.09 -7.27
CA ASN A 109 10.42 4.07 -8.56
C ASN A 109 11.19 2.75 -8.74
N PRO A 110 10.74 1.82 -9.60
CA PRO A 110 11.37 0.51 -9.74
C PRO A 110 12.77 0.56 -10.38
N TYR A 111 13.11 1.63 -11.09
CA TYR A 111 14.39 1.75 -11.81
C TYR A 111 15.55 2.06 -10.89
N ILE A 112 15.32 2.92 -9.89
CA ILE A 112 16.33 3.31 -8.90
C ILE A 112 16.08 2.69 -7.52
N ARG A 113 14.95 1.98 -7.35
CA ARG A 113 14.53 1.33 -6.11
C ARG A 113 14.40 2.31 -4.94
N ASP A 114 13.81 3.46 -5.23
CA ASP A 114 13.60 4.53 -4.26
C ASP A 114 12.12 4.72 -3.96
N VAL A 115 11.81 5.19 -2.75
CA VAL A 115 10.46 5.59 -2.34
C VAL A 115 10.48 7.05 -1.91
N SER A 116 9.59 7.84 -2.50
CA SER A 116 9.36 9.23 -2.11
C SER A 116 7.96 9.38 -1.50
N VAL A 117 7.83 10.23 -0.48
CA VAL A 117 6.53 10.64 0.06
C VAL A 117 5.99 11.75 -0.85
N LEU A 118 4.80 11.54 -1.43
CA LEU A 118 4.15 12.55 -2.27
C LEU A 118 3.23 13.45 -1.47
N TYR A 119 2.57 12.88 -0.47
CA TYR A 119 1.64 13.59 0.39
C TYR A 119 1.60 12.90 1.75
N ASP A 120 1.63 13.69 2.82
CA ASP A 120 1.48 13.23 4.20
C ASP A 120 0.25 13.84 4.87
N GLY A 121 0.00 13.51 6.14
CA GLY A 121 -1.12 14.14 6.86
C GLY A 121 -2.49 13.50 6.59
N LEU A 122 -2.54 12.33 5.94
CA LEU A 122 -3.81 11.69 5.55
C LEU A 122 -4.44 10.89 6.68
N ALA A 123 -5.76 11.01 6.81
CA ALA A 123 -6.60 10.31 7.76
C ALA A 123 -7.01 8.93 7.22
N PHE A 124 -6.27 7.90 7.64
CA PHE A 124 -6.49 6.50 7.28
C PHE A 124 -6.65 6.26 5.75
N PRO A 125 -5.61 6.55 4.92
CA PRO A 125 -5.68 6.34 3.48
C PRO A 125 -5.64 4.87 3.11
N ASN A 126 -6.76 4.34 2.62
CA ASN A 126 -6.92 2.90 2.36
C ASN A 126 -6.68 2.50 0.92
N TRP A 127 -6.92 3.41 -0.02
CA TRP A 127 -6.95 3.11 -1.44
C TRP A 127 -6.41 4.27 -2.27
N VAL A 128 -5.89 3.93 -3.45
CA VAL A 128 -5.33 4.87 -4.41
C VAL A 128 -5.67 4.45 -5.85
N ALA A 129 -6.08 5.39 -6.69
CA ALA A 129 -6.26 5.23 -8.14
C ALA A 129 -5.40 6.22 -8.89
N LEU A 130 -4.86 5.79 -10.03
CA LEU A 130 -4.47 6.71 -11.08
C LEU A 130 -5.65 6.98 -12.02
N SER A 131 -5.74 8.23 -12.46
CA SER A 131 -6.53 8.60 -13.64
C SER A 131 -6.03 7.88 -14.89
N ALA A 132 -6.92 7.65 -15.86
CA ALA A 132 -6.60 6.89 -17.07
C ALA A 132 -5.47 7.50 -17.92
N ASN A 133 -5.29 8.82 -17.85
CA ASN A 133 -4.24 9.58 -18.52
C ASN A 133 -3.07 9.93 -17.59
N ASN A 134 -3.05 9.40 -16.37
CA ASN A 134 -2.03 9.66 -15.34
C ASN A 134 -1.84 11.14 -14.97
N SER A 135 -2.84 12.01 -15.17
CA SER A 135 -2.72 13.43 -14.83
C SER A 135 -3.01 13.72 -13.36
N PHE A 136 -3.71 12.82 -12.68
CA PHE A 136 -3.98 12.91 -11.25
C PHE A 136 -4.14 11.56 -10.58
N ILE A 137 -4.03 11.57 -9.26
CA ILE A 137 -4.27 10.44 -8.36
C ILE A 137 -5.47 10.73 -7.46
N LEU A 138 -6.33 9.73 -7.26
CA LEU A 138 -7.37 9.76 -6.24
C LEU A 138 -6.95 8.96 -5.01
N VAL A 139 -7.06 9.55 -3.82
CA VAL A 139 -6.88 8.87 -2.53
C VAL A 139 -8.12 9.06 -1.68
N ASN A 140 -8.51 8.03 -0.93
CA ASN A 140 -9.63 8.12 0.01
C ASN A 140 -9.13 8.32 1.45
N GLU A 141 -9.90 9.04 2.27
CA GLU A 141 -9.67 9.12 3.72
C GLU A 141 -10.81 8.38 4.42
N SER A 142 -10.53 7.16 4.88
CA SER A 142 -11.58 6.28 5.42
C SER A 142 -12.15 6.75 6.76
N GLU A 143 -11.36 7.45 7.59
CA GLU A 143 -11.84 8.01 8.86
C GLU A 143 -12.96 9.05 8.62
N GLN A 144 -12.82 9.86 7.58
CA GLN A 144 -13.78 10.91 7.26
C GLN A 144 -15.00 10.42 6.46
N LEU A 145 -15.08 9.12 6.14
CA LEU A 145 -16.06 8.55 5.21
C LEU A 145 -16.10 9.31 3.87
N LYS A 146 -14.94 9.78 3.42
CA LYS A 146 -14.78 10.66 2.25
C LYS A 146 -13.85 10.03 1.22
N MET A 147 -14.30 9.98 -0.04
CA MET A 147 -13.43 9.78 -1.21
C MET A 147 -13.05 11.16 -1.76
N VAL A 148 -12.01 11.82 -1.24
CA VAL A 148 -11.88 13.27 -1.48
C VAL A 148 -10.42 13.76 -1.53
N PHE A 149 -9.51 13.14 -2.28
CA PHE A 149 -8.25 13.84 -2.63
C PHE A 149 -7.82 13.54 -4.06
N GLN A 150 -7.90 14.56 -4.92
CA GLN A 150 -7.26 14.59 -6.23
C GLN A 150 -5.89 15.27 -6.07
N ILE A 151 -4.82 14.57 -6.39
CA ILE A 151 -3.46 15.10 -6.41
C ILE A 151 -3.02 15.15 -7.87
N GLU A 152 -2.77 16.35 -8.39
CA GLU A 152 -2.27 16.53 -9.75
C GLU A 152 -0.81 16.05 -9.84
N LEU A 153 -0.50 15.34 -10.92
CA LEU A 153 0.84 14.89 -11.23
C LEU A 153 1.43 15.87 -12.25
N GLU A 154 2.44 16.64 -11.82
CA GLU A 154 3.25 17.49 -12.71
C GLU A 154 4.23 16.67 -13.58
#